data_AF-A0A075MZY7-F1
#
_entry.id   AF-A0A075MZY7-F1
#
_cell.length_a   1.000
_cell.length_b   1.000
_cell.length_c   1.000
_cell.angle_alpha   90.00
_cell.angle_beta   90.00
_cell.angle_gamma   90.00
#
_symmetry.space_group_name_H-M   'P 1'
#
loop_
_entity.id
_entity.type
_entity.pdbx_description
1 polymer ?
#
loop_
_entity_poly.entity_id
_entity_poly.type
_entity_poly.pdbx_seq_one_letter_code
_entity_poly.pdbx_strand_id
1 'polypeptide(L)'
;MSDGKEFWIKLLVKYKGKCAVCGKEIPQGEYALWSRASKAIKHVKCEVQLQQQKEGQRHDEAPEEETSLELKCFVCGKNAGCATCSLEADCNRAIVSQACICESCLSGPDAYDRYQQAFLAKIAKLKM
;
A
#
# COMPACT_ATOMS: atom_id res chain seq x y z
N MET A 1 -23.54 -12.86 11.71
CA MET A 1 -23.00 -13.02 10.35
C MET A 1 -21.52 -12.71 10.46
N SER A 2 -20.67 -13.73 10.48
CA SER A 2 -19.25 -13.56 10.73
C SER A 2 -18.56 -13.08 9.47
N ASP A 3 -18.03 -11.86 9.48
CA ASP A 3 -17.17 -11.30 8.43
C ASP A 3 -15.99 -12.25 8.17
N GLY A 4 -16.15 -13.08 7.14
CA GLY A 4 -15.17 -14.05 6.68
C GLY A 4 -14.01 -13.36 5.98
N LYS A 5 -13.15 -12.70 6.76
CA LYS A 5 -11.94 -12.06 6.26
C LYS A 5 -11.07 -13.13 5.59
N GLU A 6 -10.92 -13.06 4.27
CA GLU A 6 -10.12 -14.03 3.52
C GLU A 6 -8.68 -14.05 4.03
N PHE A 7 -8.29 -15.17 4.62
CA PHE A 7 -6.96 -15.37 5.18
C PHE A 7 -6.04 -15.98 4.12
N TRP A 8 -5.11 -15.18 3.63
CA TRP A 8 -4.09 -15.57 2.66
C TRP A 8 -2.78 -15.89 3.36
N ILE A 9 -2.28 -17.12 3.20
CA ILE A 9 -0.97 -17.54 3.73
C ILE A 9 0.06 -17.63 2.63
N LYS A 10 1.29 -17.20 2.91
CA LYS A 10 2.43 -17.37 2.01
C LYS A 10 2.94 -18.81 2.09
N LEU A 11 2.97 -19.51 0.97
CA LEU A 11 3.50 -20.88 0.87
C LEU A 11 4.40 -21.05 -0.34
N LEU A 12 5.29 -22.03 -0.27
CA LEU A 12 6.12 -22.45 -1.39
C LEU A 12 5.33 -23.42 -2.28
N VAL A 13 5.24 -23.12 -3.56
CA VAL A 13 4.48 -23.90 -4.54
C VAL A 13 5.21 -25.21 -4.82
N LYS A 14 4.64 -26.33 -4.38
CA LYS A 14 5.18 -27.67 -4.66
C LYS A 14 4.82 -28.20 -6.04
N TYR A 15 3.67 -27.77 -6.58
CA TYR A 15 3.15 -28.20 -7.87
C TYR A 15 2.62 -27.00 -8.63
N LYS A 16 2.79 -26.99 -9.96
CA LYS A 16 2.28 -25.95 -10.85
C LYS A 16 0.81 -25.65 -10.55
N GLY A 17 0.50 -24.39 -10.27
CA GLY A 17 -0.86 -23.94 -9.93
C GLY A 17 -1.31 -22.81 -10.85
N LYS A 18 -2.61 -22.53 -10.93
CA LYS A 18 -3.13 -21.39 -11.70
C LYS A 18 -3.48 -20.25 -10.75
N CYS A 19 -2.95 -19.06 -11.00
CA CYS A 19 -3.26 -17.88 -10.21
C CYS A 19 -4.74 -17.52 -10.37
N ALA A 20 -5.47 -17.40 -9.25
CA ALA A 20 -6.88 -17.04 -9.24
C ALA A 20 -7.17 -15.60 -9.70
N VAL A 21 -6.16 -14.72 -9.72
CA VAL A 21 -6.30 -13.30 -10.11
C VAL A 21 -5.99 -13.08 -11.58
N CYS A 22 -4.86 -13.60 -12.08
CA CYS A 22 -4.40 -13.34 -13.45
C CYS A 22 -4.55 -14.54 -14.40
N GLY A 23 -4.93 -15.71 -13.89
CA GLY A 23 -5.06 -16.93 -14.68
C GLY A 23 -3.74 -17.53 -15.19
N LYS A 24 -2.58 -16.91 -14.92
CA LYS A 24 -1.27 -17.44 -15.33
C LYS A 24 -0.80 -18.57 -14.41
N GLU A 25 0.06 -19.45 -14.91
CA GLU A 25 0.69 -20.52 -14.15
C GLU A 25 1.66 -19.93 -13.10
N ILE A 26 1.60 -20.48 -11.88
CA ILE A 26 2.54 -20.27 -10.80
C ILE A 26 3.49 -21.48 -10.81
N PRO A 27 4.79 -21.30 -11.11
CA PRO A 27 5.72 -22.40 -11.25
C PRO A 27 6.07 -23.02 -9.89
N GLN A 28 6.54 -24.27 -9.94
CA GLN A 28 7.06 -24.96 -8.76
C GLN A 28 8.32 -24.26 -8.24
N GLY A 29 8.43 -24.16 -6.91
CA GLY A 29 9.56 -23.53 -6.23
C GLY A 29 9.40 -22.02 -5.99
N GLU A 30 8.33 -21.40 -6.48
CA GLU A 30 8.02 -20.00 -6.17
C GLU A 30 7.13 -19.85 -4.94
N TYR A 31 7.18 -18.67 -4.31
CA TYR A 31 6.25 -18.32 -3.23
C TYR A 31 4.94 -17.77 -3.80
N ALA A 32 3.82 -18.21 -3.24
CA ALA A 32 2.48 -17.77 -3.60
C ALA A 32 1.60 -17.62 -2.35
N LEU A 33 0.48 -16.94 -2.50
CA LEU A 33 -0.52 -16.76 -1.46
C LEU A 33 -1.64 -17.76 -1.67
N TRP A 34 -1.97 -18.52 -0.65
CA TRP A 34 -3.05 -19.51 -0.68
C TRP A 34 -4.12 -19.15 0.34
N SER A 35 -5.37 -19.18 -0.11
CA SER A 35 -6.54 -19.02 0.74
C SER A 35 -7.14 -20.38 1.08
N ARG A 36 -7.25 -20.67 2.38
CA ARG A 36 -7.95 -21.87 2.84
C ARG A 36 -9.45 -21.79 2.59
N ALA A 37 -10.02 -20.58 2.63
CA ALA A 37 -11.46 -20.37 2.47
C ALA A 37 -11.91 -20.65 1.03
N SER A 38 -11.19 -20.09 0.04
CA SER A 38 -11.52 -20.23 -1.38
C SER A 38 -10.74 -21.34 -2.10
N LYS A 39 -9.82 -22.04 -1.39
CA LYS A 39 -8.88 -23.03 -1.97
C LYS A 39 -8.15 -22.49 -3.20
N ALA A 40 -7.95 -21.18 -3.23
CA ALA A 40 -7.38 -20.46 -4.34
C ALA A 40 -5.91 -20.15 -4.05
N ILE A 41 -5.10 -20.11 -5.11
CA ILE A 41 -3.71 -19.68 -5.04
C ILE A 41 -3.52 -18.45 -5.94
N LYS A 42 -2.75 -17.46 -5.50
CA LYS A 42 -2.41 -16.27 -6.30
C LYS A 42 -0.93 -15.95 -6.15
N HIS A 43 -0.32 -15.32 -7.15
CA HIS A 43 1.04 -14.81 -7.00
C HIS A 43 1.09 -13.81 -5.84
N VAL A 44 2.22 -13.75 -5.13
CA VAL A 44 2.48 -12.69 -4.14
C VAL A 44 2.27 -11.30 -4.76
N LYS A 45 2.74 -11.11 -6.01
CA LYS A 45 2.57 -9.85 -6.75
C LYS A 45 1.12 -9.55 -7.15
N CYS A 46 0.28 -10.58 -7.32
CA CYS A 46 -1.13 -10.41 -7.69
C CYS A 46 -2.03 -10.09 -6.48
N GLU A 47 -1.49 -10.01 -5.27
CA GLU A 47 -2.23 -9.49 -4.11
C GLU A 47 -2.59 -8.01 -4.28
N VAL A 48 -1.71 -7.25 -4.94
CA VAL A 48 -1.79 -5.79 -5.05
C VAL A 48 -2.64 -5.35 -6.25
N GLN A 49 -2.97 -6.26 -7.17
CA GLN A 49 -3.57 -5.95 -8.47
C GLN A 49 -5.06 -6.29 -8.52
N LEU A 50 -5.88 -5.51 -7.80
CA LEU A 50 -7.34 -5.47 -7.99
C LEU A 50 -7.82 -4.20 -8.71
N GLN A 51 -6.90 -3.35 -9.21
CA GLN A 51 -7.27 -2.08 -9.87
C GLN A 51 -6.83 -1.92 -11.32
N GLN A 52 -6.11 -2.86 -11.92
CA GLN A 52 -5.77 -2.80 -13.35
C GLN A 52 -6.06 -4.12 -14.05
N GLN A 53 -7.31 -4.29 -14.44
CA GLN A 53 -7.67 -5.17 -15.56
C GLN A 53 -8.67 -4.47 -16.45
N LYS A 54 -8.12 -3.79 -17.47
CA LYS A 54 -8.61 -3.48 -18.82
C LYS A 54 -7.59 -2.43 -19.29
N GLU A 55 -6.61 -2.74 -20.12
CA GLU A 55 -6.74 -3.25 -21.48
C GLU A 55 -5.65 -4.25 -21.84
N GLY A 56 -5.98 -5.15 -22.76
CA GLY A 56 -5.03 -6.10 -23.34
C GLY A 56 -4.32 -5.52 -24.57
N GLN A 57 -3.12 -6.06 -24.76
CA GLN A 57 -2.38 -6.25 -26.02
C GLN A 57 -1.49 -5.12 -26.58
N ARG A 58 -0.19 -5.36 -26.33
CA ARG A 58 0.95 -5.39 -27.27
C ARG A 58 1.81 -4.14 -27.44
N HIS A 59 3.11 -4.47 -27.29
CA HIS A 59 4.33 -3.88 -27.82
C HIS A 59 4.90 -2.66 -27.10
N ASP A 60 6.18 -2.86 -26.75
CA ASP A 60 7.29 -1.91 -26.72
C ASP A 60 6.95 -0.46 -26.38
N GLU A 61 7.42 -0.02 -25.21
CA GLU A 61 7.97 1.31 -24.92
C GLU A 61 7.79 1.58 -23.41
N ALA A 62 8.93 1.66 -22.71
CA ALA A 62 9.01 2.41 -21.46
C ALA A 62 8.59 3.85 -21.77
N PRO A 63 7.82 4.51 -20.88
CA PRO A 63 8.44 5.02 -19.67
C PRO A 63 7.66 4.64 -18.42
N GLU A 64 8.43 4.13 -17.47
CA GLU A 64 8.13 4.00 -16.06
C GLU A 64 7.78 5.40 -15.52
N GLU A 65 6.49 5.71 -15.49
CA GLU A 65 6.00 6.88 -14.79
C GLU A 65 6.12 6.57 -13.29
N GLU A 66 7.20 7.05 -12.69
CA GLU A 66 7.35 7.10 -11.24
C GLU A 66 6.16 7.87 -10.66
N THR A 67 5.12 7.14 -10.25
CA THR A 67 4.02 7.71 -9.49
C THR A 67 4.59 8.09 -8.13
N SER A 68 5.08 9.31 -8.04
CA SER A 68 5.56 9.92 -6.80
C SER A 68 4.45 9.83 -5.74
N LEU A 69 4.57 8.85 -4.84
CA LEU A 69 3.59 8.63 -3.77
C LEU A 69 3.62 9.85 -2.86
N GLU A 70 2.60 10.70 -2.96
CA GLU A 70 2.49 11.92 -2.17
C GLU A 70 1.64 11.68 -0.93
N LEU A 71 2.23 11.83 0.24
CA LEU A 71 1.54 11.65 1.52
C LEU A 71 0.81 12.94 1.92
N LYS A 72 -0.20 12.80 2.78
CA LYS A 72 -0.91 13.93 3.36
C LYS A 72 -0.31 14.32 4.70
N CYS A 73 -0.22 15.61 4.93
CA CYS A 73 0.11 16.19 6.23
C CYS A 73 -0.98 15.80 7.23
N PHE A 74 -0.57 15.16 8.31
CA PHE A 74 -1.42 14.68 9.37
C PHE A 74 -2.12 15.82 10.13
N VAL A 75 -1.51 17.01 10.15
CA VAL A 75 -2.03 18.21 10.82
C VAL A 75 -3.11 18.91 9.99
N CYS A 76 -2.82 19.22 8.73
CA CYS A 76 -3.69 20.06 7.89
C CYS A 76 -4.39 19.32 6.74
N GLY A 77 -4.08 18.05 6.51
CA GLY A 77 -4.65 17.24 5.43
C GLY A 77 -4.15 17.57 4.01
N LYS A 78 -3.37 18.64 3.83
CA LYS A 78 -2.77 19.01 2.54
C LYS A 78 -1.59 18.10 2.20
N ASN A 79 -1.05 18.20 0.99
CA ASN A 79 0.17 17.49 0.58
C ASN A 79 1.33 17.76 1.56
N ALA A 80 2.08 16.71 1.91
CA ALA A 80 3.21 16.79 2.80
C ALA A 80 4.44 17.43 2.12
N GLY A 81 4.48 17.41 0.77
CA GLY A 81 5.62 17.84 -0.02
C GLY A 81 6.70 16.77 -0.05
N CYS A 82 6.33 15.51 -0.31
CA CYS A 82 7.25 14.39 -0.18
C CYS A 82 8.40 14.45 -1.21
N ALA A 83 8.14 14.98 -2.41
CA ALA A 83 9.15 15.17 -3.45
C ALA A 83 10.23 16.22 -3.10
N THR A 84 9.96 17.11 -2.15
CA THR A 84 10.92 18.13 -1.68
C THR A 84 11.25 17.96 -0.20
N CYS A 85 10.94 16.79 0.38
CA CYS A 85 11.13 16.51 1.79
C CYS A 85 12.60 16.19 2.06
N SER A 86 13.16 16.67 3.17
CA SER A 86 14.54 16.37 3.57
C SER A 86 14.80 14.88 3.82
N LEU A 87 13.75 14.06 3.90
CA LEU A 87 13.82 12.61 4.09
C LEU A 87 13.54 11.84 2.79
N GLU A 88 13.48 12.49 1.64
CA GLU A 88 13.03 11.89 0.38
C GLU A 88 13.80 10.60 0.00
N ALA A 89 15.12 10.59 0.19
CA ALA A 89 15.98 9.43 -0.10
C ALA A 89 15.76 8.23 0.84
N ASP A 90 15.37 8.46 2.10
CA ASP A 90 15.26 7.42 3.14
C ASP A 90 13.80 7.07 3.50
N CYS A 91 12.84 7.87 3.04
CA CYS A 91 11.43 7.71 3.34
C CYS A 91 10.77 6.76 2.34
N ASN A 92 10.63 5.49 2.71
CA ASN A 92 9.79 4.56 1.95
C ASN A 92 8.30 4.89 2.17
N ARG A 93 7.75 5.68 1.25
CA ARG A 93 6.38 6.21 1.29
C ARG A 93 5.29 5.14 1.18
N ALA A 94 5.64 3.92 0.77
CA ALA A 94 4.70 2.81 0.70
C ALA A 94 4.44 2.15 2.07
N ILE A 95 5.37 2.30 3.03
CA ILE A 95 5.32 1.59 4.32
C ILE A 95 5.49 2.49 5.55
N VAL A 96 5.84 3.76 5.37
CA VAL A 96 5.94 4.73 6.48
C VAL A 96 4.57 4.93 7.16
N SER A 97 4.55 5.53 8.35
CA SER A 97 3.38 5.64 9.24
C SER A 97 2.16 6.41 8.68
N GLN A 98 2.21 6.90 7.43
CA GLN A 98 1.21 7.76 6.79
C GLN A 98 0.85 9.04 7.57
N ALA A 99 1.58 9.33 8.64
CA ALA A 99 1.36 10.48 9.52
C ALA A 99 2.47 11.53 9.30
N CYS A 100 2.72 11.89 8.04
CA CYS A 100 3.72 12.91 7.71
C CYS A 100 3.29 14.30 8.16
N ILE A 101 4.24 15.21 8.33
CA ILE A 101 3.99 16.63 8.58
C ILE A 101 4.59 17.44 7.43
N CYS A 102 3.87 18.43 6.89
CA CYS A 102 4.42 19.32 5.86
C CYS A 102 5.29 20.41 6.49
N GLU A 103 6.22 20.95 5.71
CA GLU A 103 7.15 21.99 6.15
C GLU A 103 6.43 23.16 6.83
N SER A 104 5.37 23.71 6.21
CA SER A 104 4.63 24.83 6.78
C SER A 104 3.96 24.53 8.13
N CYS A 105 3.63 23.26 8.42
CA CYS A 105 3.12 22.87 9.73
C CYS A 105 4.25 22.60 10.73
N LEU A 106 5.44 22.22 10.25
CA LEU A 106 6.62 21.96 11.07
C LEU A 106 7.31 23.26 11.50
N SER A 107 7.40 24.28 10.64
CA SER A 107 8.10 25.54 10.94
C SER A 107 7.35 26.46 11.93
N GLY A 108 6.15 26.09 12.38
CA GLY A 108 5.37 26.86 13.35
C GLY A 108 5.85 26.64 14.80
N PRO A 109 5.74 27.64 15.69
CA PRO A 109 6.18 27.52 17.08
C PRO A 109 5.42 26.41 17.85
N ASP A 110 4.15 26.18 17.52
CA ASP A 110 3.29 25.17 18.16
C ASP A 110 3.18 23.89 17.32
N ALA A 111 4.18 23.57 16.50
CA ALA A 111 4.12 22.42 15.57
C ALA A 111 3.84 21.10 16.30
N TYR A 112 4.51 20.89 17.43
CA TYR A 112 4.35 19.69 18.25
C TYR A 112 2.93 19.59 18.83
N ASP A 113 2.44 20.66 19.49
CA ASP A 113 1.10 20.68 20.08
C ASP A 113 0.01 20.44 19.03
N ARG A 114 0.13 21.09 17.87
CA ARG A 114 -0.82 20.90 16.76
C ARG A 114 -0.82 19.47 16.23
N TYR A 115 0.35 18.85 16.15
CA TYR A 115 0.46 17.44 15.76
C TYR A 115 -0.15 16.51 16.81
N GLN A 116 0.14 16.73 18.09
CA GLN A 116 -0.43 15.95 19.20
C GLN A 116 -1.97 16.07 19.22
N GLN A 117 -2.51 17.28 19.08
CA GLN A 117 -3.95 17.52 19.01
C GLN A 117 -4.60 16.79 17.82
N ALA A 118 -3.97 16.84 16.63
CA ALA A 118 -4.46 16.10 15.47
C ALA A 118 -4.50 14.59 15.72
N PHE A 119 -3.51 14.05 16.45
CA PHE A 119 -3.42 12.62 16.77
C PHE A 119 -4.51 12.21 17.75
N LEU A 120 -4.68 12.97 18.83
CA LEU A 120 -5.74 12.75 19.82
C LEU A 120 -7.13 12.85 19.18
N ALA A 121 -7.34 13.84 18.31
CA ALA A 121 -8.59 13.99 17.58
C ALA A 121 -8.88 12.78 16.66
N LYS A 122 -7.86 12.22 16.01
CA LYS A 122 -8.01 11.01 15.18
C LYS A 122 -8.36 9.79 16.03
N ILE A 123 -7.72 9.61 17.19
CA ILE A 123 -8.06 8.52 18.12
C ILE A 123 -9.48 8.67 18.65
N ALA A 124 -9.91 9.88 19.02
CA ALA A 124 -11.25 10.14 19.53
C ALA A 124 -12.32 9.70 18.51
N LYS A 125 -12.13 10.00 17.23
CA LYS A 125 -13.03 9.58 16.14
C LYS A 125 -13.08 8.07 15.90
N LEU A 126 -12.05 7.32 16.30
CA LEU A 126 -12.01 5.86 16.14
C LEU A 126 -12.63 5.11 17.33
N LYS A 127 -12.86 5.80 18.45
CA LYS A 127 -13.50 5.24 19.66
C LYS A 127 -15.02 5.49 19.70
N MET A 128 -15.55 6.18 18.70
CA MET A 128 -16.99 6.42 18.49
C MET A 128 -17.50 5.47 17.40
#